data_AF-A0A2N6SMX6-F1
#
_entry.id   AF-A0A2N6SMX6-F1
#
_cell.length_a   1.000
_cell.length_b   1.000
_cell.length_c   1.000
_cell.angle_alpha   90.00
_cell.angle_beta   90.00
_cell.angle_gamma   90.00
#
_symmetry.space_group_name_H-M   'P 1'
#
loop_
_entity.id
_entity.type
_entity.pdbx_description
1 polymer ?
#
loop_
_entity_poly.entity_id
_entity_poly.type
_entity_poly.pdbx_seq_one_letter_code
_entity_poly.pdbx_strand_id
1 'polypeptide(L)' 'MSRKGNYLDNTAMENFFGLLKQEMYYGEERVSFEELEKRINNYIHYYNHKRVKQKLSGLSPVDYRKQNTQCVA' A
#
# COMPACT_ATOMS: atom_id res chain seq x y z
N MET A 1 13.99 11.46 -12.35
CA MET A 1 13.65 11.58 -13.78
C MET A 1 13.12 10.23 -14.25
N SER A 2 11.85 10.20 -14.63
CA SER A 2 11.13 9.00 -15.09
C SER A 2 11.64 8.58 -16.47
N ARG A 3 12.09 7.34 -16.63
CA ARG A 3 12.38 6.77 -17.95
C ARG A 3 11.04 6.52 -18.65
N LYS A 4 10.93 6.86 -19.94
CA LYS A 4 9.70 6.67 -20.74
C LYS A 4 9.50 5.17 -20.95
N GLY A 5 8.76 4.50 -20.05
CA GLY A 5 8.45 3.08 -20.14
C GLY A 5 8.27 2.38 -18.80
N ASN A 6 7.09 2.54 -18.19
CA ASN A 6 6.15 1.47 -17.81
C ASN A 6 5.03 2.13 -16.98
N TYR A 7 3.95 2.58 -17.66
CA TYR A 7 2.86 3.35 -17.03
C TYR A 7 2.21 2.60 -15.86
N LEU A 8 2.16 1.27 -15.94
CA LEU A 8 1.49 0.41 -14.97
C LEU A 8 2.13 0.48 -13.57
N ASP A 9 3.45 0.43 -13.48
CA ASP A 9 4.15 0.46 -12.20
C ASP A 9 4.07 1.85 -11.56
N ASN A 10 4.21 2.90 -12.39
CA ASN A 10 4.13 4.27 -11.92
C ASN A 10 2.72 4.59 -11.38
N THR A 11 1.66 4.19 -12.09
CA THR A 11 0.27 4.40 -11.64
C THR A 11 -0.05 3.65 -10.35
N ALA A 12 0.43 2.41 -10.19
CA ALA A 12 0.20 1.65 -8.97
C ALA A 12 0.87 2.30 -7.74
N MET A 13 2.10 2.80 -7.90
CA MET A 13 2.82 3.49 -6.84
C MET A 13 2.25 4.88 -6.54
N GLU A 14 1.85 5.64 -7.57
CA GLU A 14 1.16 6.92 -7.40
C GLU A 14 -0.13 6.75 -6.59
N ASN A 15 -0.92 5.72 -6.90
CA ASN A 15 -2.13 5.39 -6.15
C ASN A 15 -1.81 5.07 -4.69
N PHE A 16 -0.79 4.23 -4.44
CA PHE A 16 -0.37 3.88 -3.08
C PHE A 16 0.04 5.11 -2.26
N PHE A 17 0.88 6.00 -2.83
CA PHE A 17 1.32 7.21 -2.13
C PHE A 17 0.20 8.22 -1.91
N GLY A 18 -0.78 8.30 -2.83
CA GLY A 18 -1.99 9.10 -2.64
C GLY A 18 -2.78 8.62 -1.42
N LEU A 19 -3.05 7.31 -1.34
CA LEU A 19 -3.75 6.69 -0.21
C LEU A 19 -2.98 6.86 1.11
N LEU A 20 -1.67 6.59 1.10
CA LEU A 20 -0.80 6.76 2.27
C LEU A 20 -0.94 8.17 2.85
N LYS A 21 -0.83 9.21 2.03
CA LYS A 21 -0.91 10.59 2.48
C LYS A 21 -2.31 10.96 2.96
N GLN A 22 -3.34 10.53 2.24
CA GLN A 22 -4.73 10.81 2.61
C GLN A 22 -5.13 10.12 3.92
N GLU A 23 -4.79 8.84 4.08
CA GLU A 23 -5.17 8.04 5.24
C GLU A 23 -4.32 8.39 6.48
N MET A 24 -3.06 8.81 6.32
CA MET A 24 -2.19 9.20 7.44
C MET A 24 -2.38 10.64 7.92
N TYR A 25 -2.54 11.62 7.03
CA TYR A 25 -2.50 13.04 7.43
C TYR A 25 -3.88 13.67 7.69
N TYR A 26 -4.97 12.91 7.57
CA TYR A 26 -6.29 13.48 7.78
C TYR A 26 -6.53 13.78 9.27
N GLY A 27 -6.37 15.05 9.65
CA GLY A 27 -6.65 15.56 11.00
C GLY A 27 -5.51 15.39 12.02
N GLU A 28 -4.30 15.02 11.59
CA GLU A 28 -3.15 14.86 12.50
C GLU A 28 -2.21 16.06 12.52
N GLU A 29 -1.68 16.36 13.71
CA GLU A 29 -0.61 17.33 13.91
C GLU A 29 0.75 16.83 13.38
N ARG A 30 1.70 17.76 13.19
CA ARG A 30 3.06 17.42 12.78
C ARG A 30 3.75 16.59 13.86
N VAL A 31 4.23 15.41 13.50
CA VAL A 31 4.97 14.51 14.39
C VAL A 31 6.49 14.59 14.17
N SER A 32 7.26 14.05 15.11
CA SER A 32 8.70 13.88 14.95
C SER A 32 9.02 12.94 13.79
N PHE A 33 10.25 13.00 13.29
CA PHE A 33 10.70 12.10 12.23
C PHE A 33 10.57 10.62 12.62
N GLU A 34 10.93 10.26 13.85
CA GLU A 34 10.87 8.88 14.36
C GLU A 34 9.43 8.36 14.40
N GLU A 35 8.49 9.18 14.83
CA GLU A 35 7.07 8.82 14.85
C GLU A 35 6.51 8.72 13.43
N LEU A 36 6.92 9.62 12.53
CA LEU A 36 6.56 9.52 11.12
C LEU A 36 7.06 8.22 10.49
N GLU A 37 8.31 7.85 10.70
CA GLU A 37 8.90 6.60 10.21
C GLU A 37 8.12 5.39 10.74
N LYS A 38 7.82 5.37 12.05
CA LYS A 38 7.03 4.31 12.68
C LYS A 38 5.64 4.20 12.07
N ARG A 39 4.95 5.32 11.84
CA ARG A 39 3.62 5.35 11.21
C ARG A 39 3.65 4.84 9.78
N ILE A 40 4.65 5.24 9.00
CA ILE A 40 4.82 4.75 7.62
C ILE A 40 5.03 3.23 7.62
N ASN A 41 5.93 2.71 8.46
CA ASN A 41 6.18 1.27 8.56
C ASN A 41 4.92 0.49 8.97
N ASN A 42 4.18 0.99 9.96
CA ASN A 42 2.91 0.41 10.39
C ASN A 42 1.86 0.41 9.28
N TYR A 43 1.75 1.50 8.52
CA TYR A 43 0.83 1.61 7.41
C TYR A 43 1.19 0.63 6.28
N ILE A 44 2.48 0.51 5.93
CA ILE A 44 2.93 -0.46 4.92
C ILE A 44 2.55 -1.89 5.34
N HIS A 45 2.79 -2.25 6.61
CA HIS A 45 2.40 -3.56 7.13
C HIS A 45 0.88 -3.76 7.07
N TYR A 46 0.09 -2.78 7.50
CA TYR A 46 -1.38 -2.80 7.39
C TYR A 46 -1.83 -2.97 5.93
N TYR A 47 -1.30 -2.17 5.02
CA TYR A 47 -1.64 -2.19 3.60
C TYR A 47 -1.42 -3.57 2.97
N ASN A 48 -0.30 -4.21 3.29
CA ASN A 48 0.08 -5.49 2.70
C ASN A 48 -0.62 -6.70 3.34
N HIS A 49 -0.85 -6.69 4.65
CA HIS A 49 -1.29 -7.87 5.40
C HIS A 49 -2.71 -7.80 5.94
N LYS A 50 -3.29 -6.61 6.08
CA LYS A 50 -4.58 -6.43 6.78
C LYS A 50 -5.63 -5.68 5.95
N ARG A 51 -5.22 -4.94 4.91
CA ARG A 51 -6.14 -4.14 4.11
C ARG A 51 -7.11 -5.01 3.33
N VAL A 52 -8.38 -4.92 3.68
CA VAL A 52 -9.48 -5.58 2.97
C VAL A 52 -9.72 -4.85 1.65
N LYS A 53 -9.56 -5.57 0.52
CA LYS A 53 -9.93 -5.05 -0.81
C LYS A 53 -11.11 -5.85 -1.36
N GLN A 54 -12.25 -5.19 -1.58
CA GLN A 54 -13.42 -5.82 -2.19
C GLN A 54 -13.12 -6.44 -3.56
N LYS A 55 -12.28 -5.77 -4.37
CA LYS A 55 -11.80 -6.30 -5.67
C LYS A 55 -10.97 -7.59 -5.55
N LEU A 56 -10.45 -7.90 -4.37
CA LEU A 56 -9.68 -9.12 -4.07
C LEU A 56 -10.50 -10.10 -3.22
N SER A 57 -11.83 -10.08 -3.31
CA SER A 57 -12.72 -10.91 -2.49
C SER A 57 -12.53 -10.71 -0.98
N GLY A 58 -12.11 -9.51 -0.57
CA GLY A 58 -11.84 -9.17 0.83
C GLY A 58 -10.45 -9.56 1.33
N LEU A 59 -9.60 -10.13 0.48
CA LEU A 59 -8.25 -10.55 0.87
C LEU A 59 -7.26 -9.39 0.94
N SER A 60 -6.24 -9.56 1.78
CA SER A 60 -5.07 -8.69 1.77
C SER A 60 -4.25 -8.89 0.49
N PRO A 61 -3.45 -7.90 0.06
CA PRO A 61 -2.57 -8.06 -1.09
C PRO A 61 -1.64 -9.28 -1.00
N VAL A 62 -1.12 -9.60 0.19
CA VAL A 62 -0.26 -10.77 0.40
C VAL A 62 -1.06 -12.06 0.31
N ASP A 63 -2.25 -12.13 0.91
CA ASP A 63 -3.06 -13.34 0.88
C ASP A 63 -3.58 -13.64 -0.53
N TYR A 64 -3.98 -12.60 -1.27
CA TYR A 64 -4.35 -12.72 -2.67
C TYR A 64 -3.20 -13.28 -3.51
N ARG A 65 -1.95 -12.83 -3.31
CA ARG A 65 -0.79 -13.40 -4.00
C ARG A 65 -0.57 -14.86 -3.64
N LYS A 66 -0.63 -15.22 -2.35
CA LYS A 66 -0.46 -16.61 -1.91
C LYS A 66 -1.50 -17.54 -2.53
N GLN A 67 -2.78 -17.12 -2.55
CA GLN A 67 -3.85 -17.90 -3.18
C GLN A 67 -3.63 -18.05 -4.69
N ASN A 68 -3.30 -16.96 -5.39
CA ASN A 68 -3.03 -17.02 -6.82
C ASN A 68 -1.82 -17.88 -7.16
N THR A 69 -0.76 -17.90 -6.34
CA THR A 69 0.40 -18.77 -6.57
C THR A 69 0.09 -20.25 -6.31
N GLN A 70 -0.82 -20.58 -5.38
CA GLN A 70 -1.22 -21.96 -5.12
C GLN A 70 -2.15 -22.56 -6.19
N CYS A 71 -2.90 -21.74 -6.92
CA CYS A 71 -3.76 -22.22 -8.01
C CYS A 71 -3.02 -22.50 -9.34
N VAL A 72 -1.72 -22.20 -9.44
CA VAL A 72 -0.92 -22.43 -10.67
C VAL A 72 0.06 -23.60 -10.54
N ALA A 73 -0.05 -24.40 -9.47
CA ALA A 73 0.81 -25.56 -9.20
C ALA A 73 0.06 -26.88 -9.43
#